data_AF-A0A1H9GKP4-F1
#
_entry.id   AF-A0A1H9GKP4-F1
#
_cell.length_a   1.000
_cell.length_b   1.000
_cell.length_c   1.000
_cell.angle_alpha   90.00
_cell.angle_beta   90.00
_cell.angle_gamma   90.00
#
_symmetry.space_group_name_H-M   'P 1'
#
loop_
_entity.id
_entity.type
_entity.pdbx_description
1 polymer ?
#
loop_
_entity_poly.entity_id
_entity_poly.type
_entity_poly.pdbx_seq_one_letter_code
_entity_poly.pdbx_strand_id
1 'polypeptide(L)'
;MNPERLHPVLERLSTHYGPMHWWPGETPFEVMVGAILTQNTAWTNVERAIANLKAAEVLDAESLAALPRNDRTRPVAPVFHSPH
;
A
#
# COMPACT_ATOMS: atom_id res chain seq x y z
N MET A 1 -13.69 -9.12 23.24
CA MET A 1 -13.23 -10.03 22.17
C MET A 1 -12.00 -10.74 22.69
N ASN A 2 -12.02 -12.08 22.79
CA ASN A 2 -10.96 -12.84 23.48
C ASN A 2 -9.89 -13.25 22.43
N PRO A 3 -8.66 -12.72 22.47
CA PRO A 3 -7.65 -12.94 21.42
C PRO A 3 -7.31 -14.43 21.21
N GLU A 4 -7.41 -15.23 22.27
CA GLU A 4 -7.23 -16.69 22.26
C GLU A 4 -8.19 -17.45 21.32
N ARG A 5 -9.36 -16.89 20.98
CA ARG A 5 -10.33 -17.56 20.09
C ARG A 5 -10.08 -17.31 18.61
N LEU A 6 -9.25 -16.31 18.27
CA LEU A 6 -9.00 -15.91 16.89
C LEU A 6 -7.84 -16.68 16.26
N HIS A 7 -6.84 -17.05 17.05
CA HIS A 7 -5.69 -17.84 16.58
C HIS A 7 -6.10 -19.12 15.84
N PRO A 8 -6.92 -20.03 16.40
CA PRO A 8 -7.27 -21.27 15.70
C PRO A 8 -8.12 -21.05 14.42
N VAL A 9 -8.83 -19.93 14.34
CA VAL A 9 -9.59 -19.56 13.12
C VAL A 9 -8.65 -19.00 12.05
N LEU A 10 -7.73 -18.12 12.42
CA LEU A 10 -6.70 -17.56 11.54
C LEU A 10 -5.77 -18.65 10.98
N GLU A 11 -5.36 -19.60 11.82
CA GLU A 11 -4.54 -20.74 11.38
C GLU A 11 -5.27 -21.61 10.36
N ARG A 12 -6.53 -21.97 10.60
CA ARG A 12 -7.32 -22.77 9.64
C ARG A 12 -7.50 -22.09 8.30
N LEU A 13 -7.77 -20.79 8.31
CA LEU A 13 -7.88 -19.99 7.08
C LEU A 13 -6.52 -19.90 6.37
N SER A 14 -5.44 -19.65 7.11
CA SER A 14 -4.07 -19.59 6.57
C SER A 14 -3.63 -20.91 5.95
N THR A 15 -3.88 -22.05 6.60
CA THR A 15 -3.54 -23.38 6.07
C THR A 15 -4.34 -23.71 4.81
N HIS A 16 -5.61 -23.28 4.72
CA HIS A 16 -6.47 -23.60 3.59
C HIS A 16 -6.18 -22.73 2.36
N TYR A 17 -5.97 -21.42 2.56
CA TYR A 17 -5.75 -20.46 1.47
C TYR A 17 -4.27 -20.21 1.15
N GLY A 18 -3.34 -20.68 1.99
CA GLY A 18 -1.91 -20.51 1.81
C GLY A 18 -1.45 -19.06 2.06
N PRO A 19 -0.25 -18.69 1.56
CA PRO A 19 0.24 -17.32 1.62
C PRO A 19 -0.72 -16.38 0.87
N MET A 20 -1.59 -15.75 1.64
CA MET A 20 -2.44 -14.69 1.11
C MET A 20 -1.52 -13.50 0.91
N HIS A 21 -1.14 -13.21 -0.33
CA HIS A 21 -0.49 -11.95 -0.72
C HIS A 21 -1.51 -10.81 -0.65
N TRP A 22 -2.23 -10.70 0.47
CA TRP A 22 -3.33 -9.77 0.71
C TRP A 22 -2.87 -8.32 0.66
N TRP A 23 -1.55 -8.11 0.68
CA TRP A 23 -0.92 -6.84 0.46
C TRP A 23 0.24 -6.95 -0.56
N PRO A 24 0.14 -6.32 -1.75
CA PRO A 24 1.23 -6.23 -2.69
C PRO A 24 2.24 -5.20 -2.19
N GLY A 25 3.24 -5.68 -1.44
CA GLY A 25 4.37 -4.88 -1.01
C GLY A 25 5.59 -5.77 -0.88
N GLU A 26 6.63 -5.45 -1.63
CA GLU A 26 7.90 -6.20 -1.60
C GLU A 26 8.78 -5.75 -0.43
N THR A 27 8.55 -4.52 0.08
CA THR A 27 9.27 -3.97 1.23
C THR A 27 8.31 -3.43 2.29
N PRO A 28 8.73 -3.37 3.57
CA PRO A 28 7.94 -2.73 4.63
C PRO A 28 7.54 -1.29 4.30
N PHE A 29 8.36 -0.56 3.54
CA PHE A 29 8.05 0.80 3.12
C PHE A 29 6.89 0.82 2.11
N GLU A 30 6.86 -0.10 1.14
CA GLU A 30 5.72 -0.24 0.22
C GLU A 30 4.42 -0.55 0.98
N VAL A 31 4.51 -1.41 2.00
CA VAL A 31 3.36 -1.74 2.87
C VAL A 31 2.85 -0.50 3.60
N MET A 32 3.74 0.29 4.20
CA MET A 32 3.37 1.53 4.89
C MET A 32 2.76 2.57 3.93
N VAL A 33 3.36 2.78 2.76
CA VAL A 33 2.86 3.73 1.76
C VAL A 33 1.44 3.34 1.34
N GLY A 34 1.22 2.09 0.92
CA GLY A 34 -0.11 1.70 0.51
C GLY A 34 -1.14 1.76 1.66
N ALA A 35 -0.74 1.50 2.91
CA ALA A 35 -1.64 1.56 4.07
C ALA A 35 -2.10 3.00 4.34
N ILE A 36 -1.22 3.98 4.10
CA ILE A 36 -1.56 5.41 4.17
C ILE A 36 -2.48 5.80 3.00
N LEU A 37 -2.21 5.32 1.79
CA LEU A 37 -3.02 5.65 0.61
C LEU A 37 -4.42 5.03 0.68
N THR A 38 -4.55 3.79 1.16
CA THR A 38 -5.84 3.06 1.26
C THR A 38 -6.83 3.75 2.20
N GLN A 39 -6.34 4.50 3.20
CA GLN A 39 -7.19 5.28 4.09
C GLN A 39 -7.85 6.48 3.39
N ASN A 40 -7.30 6.93 2.26
CA ASN A 40 -7.70 8.16 1.59
C ASN A 40 -8.28 7.95 0.17
N THR A 41 -8.26 6.72 -0.37
CA THR A 41 -8.74 6.47 -1.75
C THR A 41 -9.12 5.01 -2.01
N ALA A 42 -9.81 4.76 -3.13
CA ALA A 42 -10.17 3.41 -3.58
C ALA A 42 -8.92 2.55 -3.88
N TRP A 43 -8.99 1.25 -3.62
CA TRP A 43 -7.87 0.31 -3.81
C TRP A 43 -7.24 0.39 -5.21
N THR A 44 -8.05 0.54 -6.25
CA THR A 44 -7.58 0.70 -7.64
C THR A 44 -6.69 1.94 -7.84
N ASN A 45 -6.91 3.01 -7.07
CA ASN A 45 -6.06 4.21 -7.12
C ASN A 45 -4.78 4.04 -6.32
N VAL A 46 -4.80 3.24 -5.24
CA VAL A 46 -3.61 2.84 -4.49
C VAL A 46 -2.68 2.03 -5.38
N GLU A 47 -3.21 1.03 -6.09
CA GLU A 47 -2.43 0.21 -7.03
C GLU A 47 -1.77 1.06 -8.12
N ARG A 48 -2.52 2.00 -8.71
CA ARG A 48 -2.00 2.93 -9.72
C ARG A 48 -0.90 3.84 -9.18
N ALA A 49 -1.04 4.36 -7.96
CA ALA A 49 -0.02 5.21 -7.36
C ALA A 49 1.25 4.44 -7.01
N ILE A 50 1.12 3.22 -6.46
CA ILE A 50 2.27 2.35 -6.21
C ILE A 50 2.98 2.02 -7.52
N ALA A 51 2.25 1.67 -8.58
CA ALA A 51 2.83 1.41 -9.89
C ALA A 51 3.58 2.63 -10.45
N ASN A 52 3.01 3.84 -10.31
CA ASN A 52 3.68 5.09 -10.73
C ASN A 52 4.94 5.38 -9.91
N LEU A 53 4.91 5.14 -8.59
CA LEU A 53 6.08 5.33 -7.71
C LEU A 53 7.20 4.34 -8.03
N LYS A 54 6.86 3.07 -8.32
CA LYS A 54 7.81 2.06 -8.81
C LYS A 54 8.40 2.46 -10.16
N ALA A 55 7.56 2.88 -11.11
CA ALA A 55 8.01 3.30 -12.44
C ALA A 55 8.90 4.55 -12.42
N ALA A 56 8.75 5.39 -11.41
CA ALA A 56 9.59 6.56 -11.20
C ALA A 56 10.80 6.29 -10.28
N GLU A 57 11.03 5.04 -9.85
CA GLU A 57 12.13 4.62 -8.97
C GLU A 57 12.23 5.44 -7.67
N VAL A 58 11.08 5.85 -7.11
CA VAL A 58 10.99 6.71 -5.91
C VAL A 58 10.16 6.08 -4.79
N LEU A 59 10.03 4.75 -4.81
CA LEU A 59 9.30 4.00 -3.78
C LEU A 59 10.21 3.62 -2.59
N ASP A 60 11.00 4.58 -2.14
CA ASP A 60 11.79 4.53 -0.92
C ASP A 60 11.79 5.92 -0.25
N ALA A 61 12.03 5.94 1.06
CA ALA A 61 11.91 7.16 1.85
C ALA A 61 12.88 8.25 1.41
N GLU A 62 14.08 7.87 0.96
CA GLU A 62 15.19 8.76 0.65
C GLU A 62 14.94 9.44 -0.70
N SER A 63 14.59 8.67 -1.72
CA SER A 63 14.23 9.16 -3.06
C SER A 63 12.97 10.03 -3.02
N LEU A 64 11.95 9.62 -2.26
CA LEU A 64 10.72 10.40 -2.11
C LEU A 64 10.96 11.75 -1.41
N ALA A 65 11.84 11.78 -0.40
CA ALA A 65 12.22 12.99 0.30
C ALA A 65 13.10 13.92 -0.57
N ALA A 66 13.95 13.34 -1.41
CA ALA A 66 14.86 14.05 -2.31
C ALA A 66 14.16 14.72 -3.51
N LEU A 67 12.95 14.27 -3.89
CA LEU A 67 12.19 14.91 -4.97
C LEU A 67 11.97 16.41 -4.71
N PRO A 68 12.14 17.30 -5.70
CA PRO A 68 11.78 18.71 -5.58
C PRO A 68 10.30 18.86 -5.25
N ARG A 69 9.93 19.83 -4.39
CA ARG A 69 8.54 20.03 -3.93
C ARG A 69 7.52 20.13 -5.07
N ASN A 70 7.92 20.59 -6.25
CA ASN A 70 7.06 20.72 -7.43
C ASN A 70 6.75 19.40 -8.15
N ASP A 71 7.53 18.32 -7.94
CA ASP A 71 7.34 17.02 -8.63
C ASP A 71 6.76 15.92 -7.71
N ARG A 72 6.71 16.15 -6.39
CA ARG A 72 6.26 15.17 -5.38
C ARG A 72 4.82 14.69 -5.56
N THR A 73 3.95 15.52 -6.14
CA THR A 73 2.52 15.24 -6.24
C THR A 73 2.15 14.42 -7.48
N ARG A 74 3.03 14.36 -8.48
CA ARG A 74 2.72 13.76 -9.79
C ARG A 74 2.53 12.24 -9.74
N PRO A 75 3.35 11.46 -9.01
CA PRO A 75 3.19 10.00 -8.95
C PRO A 75 1.93 9.57 -8.19
N VAL A 76 1.54 10.34 -7.17
CA VAL A 76 0.40 10.08 -6.27
C VAL A 76 -0.88 10.84 -6.65
N ALA A 77 -0.85 11.62 -7.74
CA ALA A 77 -1.99 12.38 -8.25
C ALA A 77 -3.32 11.58 -8.35
N PRO A 78 -3.36 10.32 -8.81
CA PRO A 78 -4.62 9.57 -8.87
C PRO A 78 -5.23 9.26 -7.49
N VAL A 79 -4.46 9.37 -6.40
CA VAL A 79 -4.95 9.13 -5.03
C VAL A 79 -5.77 10.32 -4.53
N PHE A 80 -5.34 11.54 -4.85
CA PHE A 80 -5.92 12.78 -4.32
C PHE A 80 -7.05 13.37 -5.17
N HIS A 81 -7.28 12.88 -6.39
CA HIS A 81 -8.29 13.40 -7.33
C HIS A 81 -9.52 12.48 -7.50
N SER A 82 -9.83 11.62 -6.54
CA SER A 82 -11.06 10.81 -6.61
C SER A 82 -12.29 11.74 -6.68
N PRO A 83 -13.14 11.64 -7.71
CA PRO A 83 -14.42 12.33 -7.70
C PRO A 83 -15.28 11.68 -6.61
N HIS A 84 -15.77 12.52 -5.69
CA HIS A 84 -16.81 12.13 -4.74
C HIS A 84 -18.10 11.74 -5.46
#